data_AF-A0A5K1E6M3-F1
#
_entry.id   AF-A0A5K1E6M3-F1
#
_cell.length_a   1.000
_cell.length_b   1.000
_cell.length_c   1.000
_cell.angle_alpha   90.00
_cell.angle_beta   90.00
_cell.angle_gamma   90.00
#
_symmetry.space_group_name_H-M   'P 1'
#
loop_
_entity.id
_entity.type
_entity.pdbx_description
1 polymer ?
#
loop_
_entity_poly.entity_id
_entity_poly.type
_entity_poly.pdbx_seq_one_letter_code
_entity_poly.pdbx_strand_id
1 'polypeptide(L)' 'QKFGEIAFLAITADEQVKGYGTRLMNHLKQHARDVDHLTHFLTYADNNAVGYFIKQ' A
#
# COMPACT_ATOMS: atom_id res chain seq x y z
N GLN A 1 -15.17 -0.55 12.93
CA GLN A 1 -14.67 0.21 11.77
C GLN A 1 -14.00 -0.78 10.80
N LYS A 2 -14.05 -0.56 9.48
CA LYS A 2 -13.49 -1.48 8.45
C LYS A 2 -12.29 -0.86 7.72
N PHE A 3 -11.38 -0.25 8.47
CA PHE A 3 -10.16 0.34 7.89
C PHE A 3 -8.91 -0.27 8.52
N GLY A 4 -7.83 -0.34 7.73
CA GLY A 4 -6.48 -0.63 8.21
C GLY A 4 -5.59 0.61 8.10
N GLU A 5 -4.60 0.73 8.98
CA GLU A 5 -3.57 1.76 8.87
C GLU A 5 -2.29 1.16 8.29
N ILE A 6 -1.74 1.78 7.24
CA ILE A 6 -0.42 1.43 6.72
C ILE A 6 0.59 2.31 7.45
N ALA A 7 1.23 1.75 8.46
CA ALA A 7 2.27 2.46 9.22
C ALA A 7 3.57 2.59 8.41
N PHE A 8 3.96 1.52 7.69
CA PHE A 8 5.17 1.50 6.87
C PHE A 8 4.93 0.71 5.59
N LEU A 9 5.40 1.27 4.47
CA LEU A 9 5.49 0.59 3.19
C LEU A 9 6.69 1.13 2.43
N ALA A 10 7.68 0.26 2.21
CA ALA A 10 8.93 0.63 1.57
C ALA A 10 9.38 -0.47 0.62
N ILE A 11 10.04 -0.05 -0.46
CA ILE A 11 10.74 -0.90 -1.42
C ILE A 11 12.18 -0.42 -1.47
N THR A 12 13.14 -1.35 -1.48
CA THR A 12 14.56 -1.04 -1.63
C THR A 12 14.77 -0.15 -2.86
N ALA A 13 15.64 0.87 -2.74
CA ALA A 13 15.74 1.95 -3.72
C ALA A 13 16.00 1.48 -5.15
N ASP A 14 16.86 0.47 -5.31
CA ASP A 14 17.21 -0.19 -6.58
C ASP A 14 16.03 -0.95 -7.22
N GLU A 15 14.98 -1.22 -6.45
CA GLU A 15 13.82 -2.02 -6.85
C GLU A 15 12.54 -1.19 -7.06
N GLN A 16 12.54 0.10 -6.73
CA GLN A 16 11.35 0.96 -6.74
C GLN A 16 10.67 1.07 -8.11
N VAL A 17 11.45 1.09 -9.19
CA VAL A 17 10.94 1.23 -10.57
C VAL A 17 10.57 -0.09 -11.24
N LYS A 18 10.79 -1.23 -10.57
CA LYS A 18 10.54 -2.56 -11.14
C LYS A 18 9.12 -3.09 -10.87
N GLY A 19 8.26 -2.26 -10.28
CA GLY A 19 6.84 -2.59 -10.04
C GLY A 19 6.56 -3.43 -8.79
N TYR A 20 7.58 -3.68 -7.95
CA TYR A 20 7.40 -4.44 -6.71
C TYR A 20 6.43 -3.77 -5.74
N GLY A 21 6.45 -2.43 -5.64
CA GLY A 21 5.49 -1.69 -4.82
C GLY A 21 4.04 -1.94 -5.24
N THR A 22 3.75 -1.94 -6.55
CA THR A 22 2.41 -2.23 -7.07
C THR A 22 2.00 -3.66 -6.76
N ARG A 23 2.89 -4.64 -6.98
CA ARG A 23 2.62 -6.04 -6.68
C ARG A 23 2.32 -6.24 -5.19
N LEU A 24 3.14 -5.66 -4.32
CA LEU A 24 2.96 -5.71 -2.86
C LEU A 24 1.60 -5.16 -2.44
N MET A 25 1.24 -3.96 -2.92
CA MET A 25 -0.03 -3.32 -2.58
C MET A 25 -1.24 -4.11 -3.09
N ASN A 26 -1.16 -4.70 -4.27
CA ASN A 26 -2.22 -5.55 -4.81
C ASN A 26 -2.46 -6.78 -3.93
N HIS A 27 -1.38 -7.46 -3.53
CA HIS A 27 -1.49 -8.61 -2.61
C HIS A 27 -2.03 -8.18 -1.24
N LEU A 28 -1.58 -7.06 -0.70
CA LEU A 28 -2.08 -6.50 0.56
C LEU A 28 -3.58 -6.22 0.50
N LYS A 29 -4.06 -5.52 -0.56
CA LYS A 29 -5.47 -5.21 -0.75
C LYS A 29 -6.34 -6.44 -0.89
N GLN A 30 -5.87 -7.46 -1.61
CA GLN A 30 -6.60 -8.71 -1.77
C GLN A 30 -6.75 -9.42 -0.42
N HIS A 31 -5.64 -9.58 0.32
CA HIS A 31 -5.67 -10.22 1.63
C HIS A 31 -6.56 -9.47 2.62
N ALA A 32 -6.41 -8.15 2.71
CA ALA A 32 -7.21 -7.30 3.60
C ALA A 32 -8.71 -7.36 3.30
N ARG A 33 -9.10 -7.52 2.03
CA ARG A 33 -10.50 -7.67 1.64
C ARG A 33 -11.04 -9.06 1.98
N ASP A 34 -10.29 -10.10 1.64
CA ASP A 34 -10.77 -11.48 1.69
C ASP A 34 -10.76 -12.04 3.10
N VAL A 35 -9.70 -11.73 3.87
CA VAL A 35 -9.45 -12.28 5.20
C VAL A 35 -9.95 -11.33 6.28
N ASP A 36 -9.55 -10.06 6.21
CA ASP A 36 -9.83 -9.08 7.28
C ASP A 36 -11.13 -8.27 7.04
N HIS A 37 -11.73 -8.41 5.86
CA HIS A 37 -12.93 -7.68 5.42
C HIS A 37 -12.81 -6.15 5.53
N LEU A 38 -11.60 -5.63 5.34
CA LEU A 38 -11.31 -4.21 5.27
C LEU A 38 -11.81 -3.62 3.94
N THR A 39 -12.28 -2.37 4.01
CA THR A 39 -12.75 -1.61 2.84
C THR A 39 -11.91 -0.38 2.56
N HIS A 40 -11.13 0.10 3.53
CA HIS A 40 -10.33 1.31 3.41
C HIS A 40 -8.95 1.13 4.04
N PHE A 41 -7.98 1.88 3.52
CA PHE A 41 -6.70 2.10 4.17
C PHE A 41 -6.51 3.57 4.49
N LEU A 42 -5.80 3.85 5.59
CA LEU A 42 -5.32 5.18 5.96
C LEU A 42 -3.80 5.12 6.11
N THR A 43 -3.10 6.17 5.71
CA THR A 43 -1.64 6.25 5.82
C THR A 43 -1.22 7.70 5.90
N TYR A 44 -0.13 7.96 6.60
CA TYR A 44 0.62 9.21 6.48
C TYR A 44 1.73 9.00 5.45
N ALA A 45 1.55 9.59 4.27
CA ALA A 45 2.54 9.49 3.19
C ALA A 45 3.50 10.68 3.23
N ASP A 46 4.79 10.42 3.04
CA ASP A 46 5.76 11.47 2.74
C ASP A 46 5.59 12.00 1.30
N ASN A 47 6.22 13.13 1.01
CA ASN A 47 6.11 13.82 -0.29
C ASN A 47 6.54 12.95 -1.49
N ASN A 48 7.45 11.99 -1.30
CA ASN A 48 7.91 11.10 -2.35
C ASN A 48 6.94 9.93 -2.58
N ALA A 49 6.16 9.55 -1.57
CA ALA A 49 5.21 8.45 -1.61
C ALA A 49 3.77 8.87 -1.99
N VAL A 50 3.40 10.15 -1.88
CA VAL A 50 2.03 10.63 -2.23
C VAL A 50 1.62 10.19 -3.64
N GLY A 51 2.50 10.38 -4.63
CA GLY A 51 2.21 10.01 -6.03
C GLY A 51 2.06 8.50 -6.23
N TYR A 52 2.71 7.68 -5.40
CA TYR A 52 2.52 6.24 -5.40
C TYR A 52 1.15 5.88 -4.85
N PHE A 53 0.77 6.39 -3.67
CA PHE A 53 -0.52 6.06 -3.04
C PHE A 53 -1.73 6.58 -3.82
N ILE A 54 -1.63 7.74 -4.49
CA ILE A 54 -2.71 8.24 -5.38
C ILE A 54 -2.99 7.27 -6.53
N LYS A 55 -1.95 6.60 -7.05
CA LYS A 55 -2.09 5.63 -8.15
C LYS A 55 -2.63 4.28 -7.69
N GLN A 56 -2.63 3.99 -6.39
CA GLN A 56 -2.99 2.69 -5.83
C GLN A 56 -4.40 2.70 -5.27
#